data_AF-A0A2V9QW40-F1
#
_entry.id   AF-A0A2V9QW40-F1
#
_cell.length_a   1.000
_cell.length_b   1.000
_cell.length_c   1.000
_cell.angle_alpha   90.00
_cell.angle_beta   90.00
_cell.angle_gamma   90.00
#
_symmetry.space_group_name_H-M   'P 1'
#
loop_
_entity.id
_entity.type
_entity.pdbx_description
1 polymer ?
#
loop_
_entity_poly.entity_id
_entity_poly.type
_entity_poly.pdbx_seq_one_letter_code
_entity_poly.pdbx_strand_id
1 'polypeptide(L)'
;MCRQQDQWLAEDGAVQKKQKLDIDSILKFAAPEERIYRHRCVEGWSIVVPWIGFSLSELIKRAQPTSKAKYVEFTTVYDPAQMPGQRGSVLQWPYVEGLRMDEAMHPLTLLCFGMYGESLPNQDGAPLRIVVPWKYGFKSAKAIVRIRFVEKQPVNTWNVSAPNEYGFYSNVNPNVDHPRWSQKTERRLGEFVKRPTLMFNGYDQVASLYSGMDLRKNF
;
A
#
# COMPACT_ATOMS: atom_id res chain seq x y z
N MET A 1 9.03 -17.40 -16.70
CA MET A 1 8.34 -17.79 -15.46
C MET A 1 9.25 -17.44 -14.30
N CYS A 2 8.93 -16.39 -13.54
CA CYS A 2 9.63 -16.10 -12.29
C CYS A 2 9.29 -17.26 -11.34
N ARG A 3 10.26 -18.12 -11.01
CA ARG A 3 10.01 -19.25 -10.10
C ARG A 3 9.62 -18.66 -8.75
N GLN A 4 8.46 -19.07 -8.23
CA GLN A 4 7.96 -18.72 -6.90
C GLN A 4 8.90 -19.12 -5.76
N GLN A 5 9.93 -19.93 -6.03
CA GLN A 5 10.70 -20.68 -5.02
C GLN A 5 11.88 -19.95 -4.35
N ASP A 6 12.25 -18.72 -4.75
CA ASP A 6 13.42 -18.04 -4.16
C ASP A 6 13.16 -16.55 -3.81
N GLN A 7 11.92 -16.19 -3.49
CA GLN A 7 11.61 -14.83 -3.07
C GLN A 7 11.67 -14.70 -1.54
N TRP A 8 12.31 -13.62 -1.09
CA TRP A 8 12.51 -13.33 0.31
C TRP A 8 12.04 -11.91 0.61
N LEU A 9 11.44 -11.73 1.78
CA LEU A 9 11.16 -10.42 2.35
C LEU A 9 12.25 -10.07 3.36
N ALA A 10 12.92 -8.94 3.17
CA ALA A 10 13.85 -8.41 4.16
C ALA A 10 13.13 -7.48 5.14
N GLU A 11 13.27 -7.74 6.44
CA GLU A 11 12.83 -6.87 7.53
C GLU A 11 14.06 -6.21 8.20
N ASP A 12 14.13 -4.88 8.16
CA ASP A 12 15.29 -4.11 8.66
C ASP A 12 14.88 -2.75 9.27
N GLY A 13 15.85 -1.94 9.68
CA GLY A 13 15.68 -0.65 10.32
C GLY A 13 15.63 -0.77 11.84
N ALA A 14 14.71 -0.04 12.44
CA ALA A 14 14.49 0.06 13.87
C ALA A 14 13.75 -1.17 14.42
N VAL A 15 14.33 -2.37 14.24
CA VAL A 15 13.84 -3.66 14.73
C VAL A 15 14.81 -4.29 15.73
N GLN A 16 14.32 -5.16 16.61
CA GLN A 16 15.19 -5.88 17.55
C GLN A 16 16.17 -6.81 16.84
N LYS A 17 15.72 -7.50 15.78
CA LYS A 17 16.54 -8.40 14.98
C LYS A 17 16.15 -8.27 13.52
N LYS A 18 17.13 -8.01 12.65
CA LYS A 18 16.96 -8.04 11.20
C LYS A 18 16.65 -9.46 10.75
N GLN A 19 15.70 -9.61 9.83
CA GLN A 19 15.27 -10.93 9.35
C GLN A 19 15.20 -10.95 7.83
N LYS A 20 15.44 -12.13 7.27
CA LYS A 20 15.04 -12.48 5.91
C LYS A 20 14.04 -13.61 6.04
N LEU A 21 12.84 -13.38 5.54
CA LEU A 21 11.72 -14.31 5.65
C LEU A 21 11.42 -14.87 4.28
N ASP A 22 11.30 -16.19 4.17
CA ASP A 22 10.73 -16.80 2.98
C ASP A 22 9.23 -16.50 2.91
N ILE A 23 8.70 -16.40 1.69
CA ILE A 23 7.28 -16.10 1.47
C ILE A 23 6.40 -17.18 2.12
N ASP A 24 6.75 -18.47 1.98
CA ASP A 24 5.96 -19.58 2.52
C ASP A 24 5.79 -19.52 4.04
N SER A 25 6.82 -19.07 4.77
CA SER A 25 6.74 -18.79 6.20
C SER A 25 5.82 -17.62 6.51
N ILE A 26 5.91 -16.53 5.75
CA ILE A 26 5.04 -15.36 5.94
C ILE A 26 3.57 -15.74 5.78
N LEU A 27 3.24 -16.53 4.75
CA LEU A 27 1.87 -16.99 4.49
C LEU A 27 1.28 -17.80 5.66
N LYS A 28 2.13 -18.39 6.51
CA LYS A 28 1.73 -19.20 7.68
C LYS A 28 1.67 -18.38 8.97
N PHE A 29 2.01 -17.09 8.96
CA PHE A 29 2.03 -16.27 10.17
C PHE A 29 0.65 -16.10 10.80
N ALA A 30 -0.39 -16.00 9.99
CA ALA A 30 -1.77 -15.91 10.44
C ALA A 30 -2.71 -16.59 9.45
N ALA A 31 -3.91 -16.95 9.91
CA ALA A 31 -4.93 -17.49 9.01
C ALA A 31 -5.32 -16.43 7.97
N PRO A 32 -5.37 -16.79 6.67
CA PRO A 32 -5.84 -15.88 5.65
C PRO A 32 -7.32 -15.57 5.84
N GLU A 33 -7.68 -14.32 5.62
CA GLU A 33 -9.04 -13.81 5.56
C GLU A 33 -9.32 -13.28 4.16
N GLU A 34 -10.55 -13.47 3.68
CA GLU A 34 -11.05 -12.73 2.52
C GLU A 34 -11.69 -11.42 2.98
N ARG A 35 -11.28 -10.31 2.37
CA ARG A 35 -11.79 -8.98 2.67
C ARG A 35 -12.18 -8.24 1.39
N ILE A 36 -13.47 -7.98 1.26
CA ILE A 36 -14.04 -7.25 0.13
C ILE A 36 -13.80 -5.76 0.36
N TYR A 37 -12.79 -5.19 -0.31
CA TYR A 37 -12.47 -3.78 -0.19
C TYR A 37 -12.71 -2.99 -1.45
N ARG A 38 -13.05 -1.71 -1.27
CA ARG A 38 -12.97 -0.72 -2.35
C ARG A 38 -11.51 -0.35 -2.56
N HIS A 39 -11.09 -0.29 -3.81
CA HIS A 39 -9.82 0.28 -4.22
C HIS A 39 -10.09 1.51 -5.09
N ARG A 40 -9.55 2.65 -4.69
CA ARG A 40 -9.75 3.94 -5.37
C ARG A 40 -8.42 4.44 -5.90
N CYS A 41 -8.22 4.42 -7.23
CA CYS A 41 -7.03 5.00 -7.84
C CYS A 41 -7.16 6.52 -7.89
N VAL A 42 -6.07 7.27 -7.67
CA VAL A 42 -6.05 8.74 -7.71
C VAL A 42 -6.59 9.32 -9.03
N GLU A 43 -6.52 8.56 -10.11
CA GLU A 43 -6.95 8.93 -11.48
C GLU A 43 -8.48 9.01 -11.66
N GLY A 44 -9.27 8.85 -10.60
CA GLY A 44 -10.72 9.01 -10.65
C GLY A 44 -11.49 7.75 -11.04
N TRP A 45 -10.88 6.57 -10.90
CA TRP A 45 -11.58 5.29 -11.04
C TRP A 45 -11.48 4.42 -9.78
N SER A 46 -12.43 3.51 -9.62
CA SER A 46 -12.46 2.58 -8.49
C SER A 46 -12.88 1.16 -8.91
N ILE A 47 -12.57 0.20 -8.05
CA ILE A 47 -12.97 -1.21 -8.16
C ILE A 47 -13.33 -1.75 -6.77
N VAL A 48 -14.02 -2.88 -6.72
CA VAL A 48 -14.27 -3.65 -5.49
C VAL A 48 -13.64 -5.02 -5.68
N VAL A 49 -12.78 -5.42 -4.75
CA VAL A 49 -11.95 -6.63 -4.89
C VAL A 49 -12.02 -7.46 -3.61
N PRO A 50 -12.31 -8.77 -3.69
CA PRO A 50 -12.17 -9.71 -2.58
C PRO A 50 -10.69 -10.08 -2.42
N TRP A 51 -9.96 -9.28 -1.65
CA TRP A 51 -8.54 -9.53 -1.36
C TRP A 51 -8.39 -10.65 -0.33
N ILE A 52 -7.35 -11.47 -0.47
CA ILE A 52 -7.00 -12.52 0.48
C ILE A 52 -5.65 -12.18 1.10
N GLY A 53 -5.59 -12.22 2.44
CA GLY A 53 -4.41 -11.88 3.19
C GLY A 53 -4.64 -11.91 4.70
N PHE A 54 -3.76 -11.28 5.46
CA PHE A 54 -3.99 -11.02 6.89
C PHE A 54 -3.56 -9.60 7.26
N SER A 55 -4.03 -9.09 8.41
CA SER A 55 -3.69 -7.74 8.87
C SER A 55 -2.18 -7.55 8.93
N LEU A 56 -1.65 -6.48 8.33
CA LEU A 56 -0.22 -6.17 8.32
C LEU A 56 0.37 -6.11 9.74
N SER A 57 -0.46 -5.73 10.72
CA SER A 57 -0.10 -5.74 12.14
C SER A 57 0.47 -7.08 12.62
N GLU A 58 0.02 -8.22 12.07
CA GLU A 58 0.51 -9.54 12.47
C GLU A 58 1.97 -9.76 12.08
N LEU A 59 2.37 -9.29 10.90
CA LEU A 59 3.78 -9.27 10.49
C LEU A 59 4.58 -8.29 11.36
N ILE A 60 4.06 -7.07 11.57
CA ILE A 60 4.75 -6.05 12.36
C ILE A 60 5.02 -6.50 13.80
N LYS A 61 4.04 -7.15 14.46
CA LYS A 61 4.22 -7.69 15.82
C LYS A 61 5.35 -8.71 15.89
N ARG A 62 5.50 -9.57 14.86
CA ARG A 62 6.56 -10.59 14.77
C ARG A 62 7.93 -9.98 14.47
N ALA A 63 7.97 -8.92 13.67
CA ALA A 63 9.19 -8.16 13.38
C ALA A 63 9.76 -7.44 14.62
N GLN A 64 8.93 -7.23 15.65
CA GLN A 64 9.30 -6.58 16.92
C GLN A 64 10.03 -5.24 16.70
N PRO A 65 9.38 -4.24 16.08
CA PRO A 65 9.97 -2.91 15.93
C PRO A 65 10.26 -2.29 17.30
N THR A 66 11.36 -1.56 17.38
CA THR A 66 11.73 -0.77 18.55
C THR A 66 10.82 0.46 18.69
N SER A 67 10.83 1.09 19.87
CA SER A 67 10.07 2.34 20.14
C SER A 67 10.43 3.51 19.23
N LYS A 68 11.58 3.44 18.54
CA LYS A 68 12.03 4.45 17.58
C LYS A 68 11.32 4.35 16.23
N ALA A 69 10.75 3.21 15.87
CA ALA A 69 10.02 3.04 14.62
C ALA A 69 8.73 3.87 14.61
N LYS A 70 8.69 4.92 13.81
CA LYS A 70 7.51 5.80 13.64
C LYS A 70 6.80 5.57 12.31
N TYR A 71 7.48 4.95 11.35
CA TYR A 71 6.97 4.66 10.02
C TYR A 71 7.43 3.27 9.56
N VAL A 72 6.72 2.76 8.56
CA VAL A 72 7.03 1.53 7.84
C VAL A 72 7.25 1.91 6.37
N GLU A 73 8.43 1.62 5.83
CA GLU A 73 8.82 1.79 4.44
C GLU A 73 8.74 0.45 3.71
N PHE A 74 8.12 0.43 2.55
CA PHE A 74 7.97 -0.74 1.69
C PHE A 74 8.80 -0.50 0.42
N THR A 75 9.59 -1.50 0.00
CA THR A 75 10.34 -1.46 -1.26
C THR A 75 9.88 -2.60 -2.15
N THR A 76 9.52 -2.27 -3.39
CA THR A 76 9.18 -3.21 -4.46
C THR A 76 10.45 -3.79 -5.08
N VAL A 77 10.35 -4.98 -5.67
CA VAL A 77 11.43 -5.60 -6.45
C VAL A 77 11.99 -4.66 -7.52
N TYR A 78 13.32 -4.66 -7.68
CA TYR A 78 14.02 -4.03 -8.80
C TYR A 78 14.62 -5.11 -9.69
N ASP A 79 14.03 -5.32 -10.85
CA ASP A 79 14.49 -6.26 -11.87
C ASP A 79 14.14 -5.72 -13.27
N PRO A 80 14.95 -4.80 -13.84
CA PRO A 80 14.71 -4.25 -15.17
C PRO A 80 14.81 -5.28 -16.32
N ALA A 81 15.31 -6.49 -16.07
CA ALA A 81 15.33 -7.56 -17.06
C ALA A 81 13.95 -8.20 -17.20
N GLN A 82 13.26 -8.46 -16.08
CA GLN A 82 11.90 -9.01 -16.07
C GLN A 82 10.81 -7.94 -16.09
N MET A 83 11.10 -6.72 -15.64
CA MET A 83 10.19 -5.58 -15.57
C MET A 83 10.73 -4.42 -16.43
N PRO A 84 10.60 -4.48 -17.76
CA PRO A 84 11.20 -3.49 -18.67
C PRO A 84 10.71 -2.06 -18.43
N GLY A 85 9.52 -1.86 -17.85
CA GLY A 85 9.03 -0.54 -17.42
C GLY A 85 9.96 0.18 -16.42
N GLN A 86 10.77 -0.56 -15.66
CA GLN A 86 11.76 -0.01 -14.72
C GLN A 86 12.97 0.62 -15.40
N ARG A 87 13.11 0.48 -16.73
CA ARG A 87 14.14 1.18 -17.53
C ARG A 87 13.71 2.60 -17.88
N GLY A 88 12.42 2.90 -17.83
CA GLY A 88 11.89 4.24 -18.08
C GLY A 88 12.09 5.16 -16.88
N SER A 89 12.31 6.45 -17.14
CA SER A 89 12.53 7.49 -16.11
C SER A 89 11.24 8.12 -15.57
N VAL A 90 10.07 7.54 -15.86
CA VAL A 90 8.76 8.07 -15.41
C VAL A 90 8.64 8.10 -13.88
N LEU A 91 9.31 7.17 -13.21
CA LEU A 91 9.46 7.11 -11.75
C LEU A 91 10.91 6.80 -11.41
N GLN A 92 11.35 7.22 -10.22
CA GLN A 92 12.60 6.74 -9.65
C GLN A 92 12.38 5.32 -9.10
N TRP A 93 13.02 4.33 -9.72
CA TRP A 93 12.94 2.92 -9.34
C TRP A 93 14.04 2.52 -8.34
N PRO A 94 13.81 1.51 -7.47
CA PRO A 94 12.57 0.76 -7.26
C PRO A 94 11.44 1.63 -6.72
N TYR A 95 10.21 1.11 -6.85
CA TYR A 95 9.06 1.73 -6.22
C TYR A 95 9.18 1.59 -4.69
N VAL A 96 8.98 2.71 -4.00
CA VAL A 96 9.05 2.85 -2.54
C VAL A 96 7.81 3.57 -2.05
N GLU A 97 7.24 3.04 -0.98
CA GLU A 97 6.11 3.65 -0.29
C GLU A 97 6.29 3.60 1.21
N GLY A 98 5.45 4.33 1.93
CA GLY A 98 5.48 4.32 3.38
C GLY A 98 4.14 4.62 4.05
N LEU A 99 4.01 4.15 5.27
CA LEU A 99 2.89 4.41 6.17
C LEU A 99 3.43 4.86 7.52
N ARG A 100 2.66 5.70 8.23
CA ARG A 100 2.88 5.93 9.65
C ARG A 100 2.59 4.63 10.42
N MET A 101 3.27 4.42 11.55
CA MET A 101 3.19 3.14 12.27
C MET A 101 1.75 2.79 12.70
N ASP A 102 0.96 3.76 13.14
CA ASP A 102 -0.45 3.58 13.50
C ASP A 102 -1.33 3.21 12.29
N GLU A 103 -1.07 3.76 11.11
CA GLU A 103 -1.73 3.37 9.86
C GLU A 103 -1.35 1.94 9.46
N ALA A 104 -0.07 1.57 9.58
CA ALA A 104 0.42 0.23 9.27
C ALA A 104 -0.12 -0.83 10.24
N MET A 105 -0.33 -0.46 11.50
CA MET A 105 -0.92 -1.29 12.54
C MET A 105 -2.46 -1.33 12.51
N HIS A 106 -3.10 -0.45 11.73
CA HIS A 106 -4.55 -0.37 11.68
C HIS A 106 -5.14 -1.69 11.11
N PRO A 107 -6.21 -2.26 11.69
CA PRO A 107 -6.74 -3.56 11.27
C PRO A 107 -7.16 -3.65 9.80
N LEU A 108 -7.45 -2.53 9.13
CA LEU A 108 -7.79 -2.50 7.70
C LEU A 108 -6.58 -2.59 6.76
N THR A 109 -5.36 -2.34 7.24
CA THR A 109 -4.16 -2.46 6.41
C THR A 109 -3.82 -3.93 6.24
N LEU A 110 -3.89 -4.41 5.01
CA LEU A 110 -3.79 -5.83 4.68
C LEU A 110 -2.45 -6.12 4.02
N LEU A 111 -1.73 -7.12 4.53
CA LEU A 111 -0.70 -7.82 3.76
C LEU A 111 -1.41 -8.87 2.92
N CYS A 112 -1.41 -8.66 1.60
CA CYS A 112 -2.22 -9.40 0.65
C CYS A 112 -1.35 -10.29 -0.25
N PHE A 113 -1.83 -11.51 -0.47
CA PHE A 113 -1.19 -12.55 -1.28
C PHE A 113 -2.16 -13.35 -2.15
N GLY A 114 -3.46 -13.07 -2.07
CA GLY A 114 -4.46 -13.62 -2.98
C GLY A 114 -5.60 -12.67 -3.33
N MET A 115 -6.43 -13.07 -4.30
CA MET A 115 -7.70 -12.42 -4.64
C MET A 115 -8.61 -13.39 -5.40
N TYR A 116 -9.93 -13.25 -5.25
CA TYR A 116 -10.93 -14.10 -5.94
C TYR A 116 -10.70 -15.62 -5.75
N GLY A 117 -10.37 -16.03 -4.52
CA GLY A 117 -10.10 -17.44 -4.18
C GLY A 117 -8.74 -17.98 -4.62
N GLU A 118 -7.94 -17.19 -5.34
CA GLU A 118 -6.68 -17.62 -5.94
C GLU A 118 -5.47 -16.83 -5.41
N SER A 119 -4.27 -17.30 -5.69
CA SER A 119 -3.03 -16.54 -5.46
C SER A 119 -3.00 -15.26 -6.30
N LEU A 120 -2.31 -14.21 -5.83
CA LEU A 120 -2.21 -12.96 -6.57
C LEU A 120 -1.63 -13.20 -7.98
N PRO A 121 -2.25 -12.64 -9.02
CA PRO A 121 -1.61 -12.53 -10.33
C PRO A 121 -0.42 -11.56 -10.32
N ASN A 122 0.53 -11.76 -11.24
CA ASN A 122 1.73 -10.89 -11.35
C ASN A 122 1.36 -9.41 -11.58
N GLN A 123 0.35 -9.13 -12.41
CA GLN A 123 -0.11 -7.75 -12.67
C GLN A 123 -0.67 -7.06 -11.41
N ASP A 124 -1.12 -7.82 -10.43
CA ASP A 124 -1.66 -7.33 -9.16
C ASP A 124 -0.61 -7.25 -8.05
N GLY A 125 0.64 -7.60 -8.36
CA GLY A 125 1.77 -7.40 -7.46
C GLY A 125 2.15 -8.63 -6.63
N ALA A 126 1.95 -9.82 -7.18
CA ALA A 126 2.42 -11.06 -6.58
C ALA A 126 3.92 -11.01 -6.21
N PRO A 127 4.35 -11.80 -5.19
CA PRO A 127 3.53 -12.63 -4.32
C PRO A 127 2.95 -11.86 -3.13
N LEU A 128 3.51 -10.70 -2.79
CA LEU A 128 3.08 -9.87 -1.66
C LEU A 128 2.82 -8.43 -2.10
N ARG A 129 1.66 -7.90 -1.69
CA ARG A 129 1.34 -6.49 -1.81
C ARG A 129 0.75 -5.95 -0.50
N ILE A 130 0.80 -4.63 -0.35
CA ILE A 130 0.03 -3.93 0.69
C ILE A 130 -1.29 -3.46 0.09
N VAL A 131 -2.37 -3.52 0.86
CA VAL A 131 -3.67 -2.92 0.53
C VAL A 131 -4.08 -1.99 1.67
N VAL A 132 -4.29 -0.71 1.35
CA VAL A 132 -4.74 0.32 2.31
C VAL A 132 -6.03 0.95 1.79
N PRO A 133 -7.21 0.45 2.18
CA PRO A 133 -8.43 0.66 1.40
C PRO A 133 -8.98 2.10 1.49
N TRP A 134 -8.56 2.89 2.48
CA TRP A 134 -8.99 4.28 2.65
C TRP A 134 -8.07 5.31 1.96
N LYS A 135 -6.94 4.85 1.39
CA LYS A 135 -5.96 5.69 0.69
C LYS A 135 -6.06 5.48 -0.82
N TYR A 136 -5.50 6.43 -1.58
CA TYR A 136 -5.39 6.28 -3.03
C TYR A 136 -4.50 5.08 -3.41
N GLY A 137 -4.82 4.46 -4.54
CA GLY A 137 -4.28 3.17 -4.96
C GLY A 137 -2.76 3.07 -5.01
N PHE A 138 -2.05 4.17 -5.26
CA PHE A 138 -0.59 4.19 -5.30
C PHE A 138 0.06 3.87 -3.94
N LYS A 139 -0.65 4.10 -2.83
CA LYS A 139 -0.19 3.70 -1.49
C LYS A 139 -0.19 2.19 -1.27
N SER A 140 -0.92 1.44 -2.09
CA SER A 140 -1.04 -0.02 -2.03
C SER A 140 0.07 -0.68 -2.86
N ALA A 141 1.30 -0.57 -2.38
CA ALA A 141 2.52 -0.99 -3.09
C ALA A 141 2.53 -2.50 -3.41
N LYS A 142 3.11 -2.84 -4.57
CA LYS A 142 3.07 -4.17 -5.21
C LYS A 142 4.43 -4.86 -5.14
N ALA A 143 4.46 -6.20 -5.20
CA ALA A 143 5.66 -7.02 -5.30
C ALA A 143 6.74 -6.62 -4.26
N ILE A 144 6.33 -6.57 -2.99
CA ILE A 144 7.16 -6.10 -1.88
C ILE A 144 8.26 -7.13 -1.58
N VAL A 145 9.50 -6.66 -1.54
CA VAL A 145 10.69 -7.47 -1.21
C VAL A 145 11.39 -7.00 0.06
N ARG A 146 11.05 -5.80 0.56
CA ARG A 146 11.63 -5.28 1.80
C ARG A 146 10.64 -4.40 2.56
N ILE A 147 10.62 -4.59 3.88
CA ILE A 147 9.93 -3.76 4.85
C ILE A 147 10.98 -3.18 5.81
N ARG A 148 11.00 -1.86 5.97
CA ARG A 148 11.91 -1.16 6.88
C ARG A 148 11.14 -0.34 7.90
N PHE A 149 11.48 -0.52 9.16
CA PHE A 149 10.94 0.27 10.25
C PHE A 149 11.84 1.49 10.46
N VAL A 150 11.32 2.69 10.31
CA VAL A 150 12.15 3.91 10.26
C VAL A 150 11.62 4.99 11.20
N GLU A 151 12.52 5.84 11.70
CA GLU A 151 12.20 6.89 12.67
C GLU A 151 11.61 8.14 12.01
N LYS A 152 12.04 8.43 10.78
CA LYS A 152 11.63 9.60 10.00
C LYS A 152 10.71 9.18 8.87
N GLN A 153 9.81 10.08 8.46
CA GLN A 153 8.91 9.84 7.34
C GLN A 153 9.72 9.48 6.07
N PRO A 154 9.50 8.30 5.47
CA PRO A 154 10.19 7.93 4.24
C PRO A 154 9.69 8.75 3.05
N VAL A 155 10.50 8.79 2.01
CA VAL A 155 10.19 9.50 0.77
C VAL A 155 9.55 8.51 -0.21
N ASN A 156 8.32 8.81 -0.66
CA ASN A 156 7.53 7.91 -1.51
C ASN A 156 7.72 8.22 -3.00
N THR A 157 7.66 7.20 -3.87
CA THR A 157 7.99 7.33 -5.30
C THR A 157 7.16 8.38 -6.03
N TRP A 158 5.83 8.44 -5.83
CA TRP A 158 5.00 9.46 -6.48
C TRP A 158 5.22 10.85 -5.93
N ASN A 159 5.50 10.99 -4.64
CA ASN A 159 5.84 12.27 -4.04
C ASN A 159 7.18 12.81 -4.56
N VAL A 160 8.15 11.96 -4.88
CA VAL A 160 9.37 12.38 -5.59
C VAL A 160 9.06 12.84 -7.01
N SER A 161 8.25 12.08 -7.73
CA SER A 161 7.95 12.33 -9.14
C SER A 161 7.14 13.62 -9.35
N ALA A 162 6.15 13.87 -8.50
CA ALA A 162 5.33 15.09 -8.53
C ALA A 162 4.90 15.51 -7.11
N PRO A 163 5.78 16.22 -6.36
CA PRO A 163 5.54 16.57 -4.96
C PRO A 163 4.35 17.51 -4.74
N ASN A 164 3.96 18.26 -5.77
CA ASN A 164 2.80 19.14 -5.77
C ASN A 164 1.47 18.41 -6.05
N GLU A 165 1.52 17.14 -6.47
CA GLU A 165 0.34 16.34 -6.86
C GLU A 165 0.05 15.18 -5.90
N TYR A 166 1.09 14.64 -5.25
CA TYR A 166 0.98 13.46 -4.41
C TYR A 166 1.74 13.70 -3.10
N GLY A 167 1.04 13.83 -1.97
CA GLY A 167 1.68 13.89 -0.67
C GLY A 167 1.78 12.53 0.02
N PHE A 168 2.19 12.53 1.29
CA PHE A 168 2.54 11.30 2.00
C PHE A 168 1.32 10.47 2.41
N TYR A 169 0.28 11.11 2.93
CA TYR A 169 -0.85 10.40 3.54
C TYR A 169 -1.84 9.91 2.48
N SER A 170 -2.18 10.72 1.48
CA SER A 170 -2.96 10.28 0.31
C SER A 170 -4.27 9.60 0.67
N ASN A 171 -4.93 10.12 1.70
CA ASN A 171 -6.25 9.66 2.10
C ASN A 171 -7.26 10.05 1.01
N VAL A 172 -8.17 9.13 0.65
CA VAL A 172 -9.23 9.44 -0.31
C VAL A 172 -10.11 10.54 0.26
N ASN A 173 -10.15 11.70 -0.39
CA ASN A 173 -10.86 12.86 0.10
C ASN A 173 -11.56 13.59 -1.07
N PRO A 174 -12.91 13.54 -1.18
CA PRO A 174 -13.63 14.22 -2.26
C PRO A 174 -13.57 15.74 -2.17
N ASN A 175 -13.14 16.31 -1.03
CA ASN A 175 -13.05 17.74 -0.80
C ASN A 175 -11.66 18.33 -1.13
N VAL A 176 -10.72 17.49 -1.59
CA VAL A 176 -9.38 17.90 -2.01
C VAL A 176 -9.14 17.38 -3.41
N ASP A 177 -9.21 18.29 -4.37
CA ASP A 177 -9.01 17.95 -5.77
C ASP A 177 -7.52 17.72 -6.06
N HIS A 178 -7.24 16.87 -7.04
CA HIS A 178 -5.91 16.75 -7.61
C HIS A 178 -5.63 17.99 -8.47
N PRO A 179 -4.38 18.48 -8.59
CA PRO A 179 -4.11 19.71 -9.34
C PRO A 179 -4.62 19.72 -10.79
N ARG A 180 -4.76 18.53 -11.38
CA ARG A 180 -5.19 18.33 -12.77
C ARG A 180 -6.65 17.88 -12.93
N TRP A 181 -7.34 17.43 -11.88
CA TRP A 181 -8.73 16.96 -11.99
C TRP A 181 -9.44 16.89 -10.63
N SER A 182 -10.77 16.96 -10.65
CA SER A 182 -11.56 16.84 -9.43
C SER A 182 -11.57 15.42 -8.86
N GLN A 183 -11.52 15.31 -7.53
CA GLN A 183 -11.65 14.05 -6.79
C GLN A 183 -13.08 13.79 -6.28
N LYS A 184 -14.03 14.70 -6.55
CA LYS A 184 -15.42 14.61 -6.07
C LYS A 184 -16.18 13.39 -6.58
N THR A 185 -15.80 12.89 -7.76
CA THR A 185 -16.46 11.75 -8.41
C THR A 185 -15.44 10.72 -8.86
N GLU A 186 -15.90 9.48 -9.00
CA GLU A 186 -15.13 8.37 -9.54
C GLU A 186 -15.96 7.55 -10.51
N ARG A 187 -15.28 6.84 -11.41
CA ARG A 187 -15.88 5.81 -12.25
C ARG A 187 -15.52 4.44 -11.71
N ARG A 188 -16.50 3.70 -11.19
CA ARG A 188 -16.29 2.29 -10.85
C ARG A 188 -16.14 1.50 -12.15
N LEU A 189 -15.08 0.72 -12.31
CA LEU A 189 -14.89 -0.07 -13.52
C LEU A 189 -16.06 -1.06 -13.67
N GLY A 190 -16.56 -1.20 -14.90
CA GLY A 190 -17.80 -1.94 -15.21
C GLY A 190 -19.06 -1.07 -15.23
N GLU A 191 -18.98 0.22 -14.87
CA GLU A 191 -20.12 1.14 -14.91
C GLU A 191 -19.95 2.26 -15.92
N PHE A 192 -21.09 2.69 -16.48
CA PHE A 192 -21.16 3.77 -17.46
C PHE A 192 -21.14 5.16 -16.82
N VAL A 193 -21.75 5.32 -15.64
CA VAL A 193 -21.95 6.62 -14.99
C VAL A 193 -20.98 6.78 -13.81
N LYS A 194 -20.47 8.01 -13.63
CA LYS A 194 -19.67 8.36 -12.45
C LYS A 194 -20.53 8.43 -11.20
N ARG A 195 -19.91 8.19 -10.04
CA ARG A 195 -20.53 8.25 -8.71
C ARG A 195 -19.75 9.19 -7.79
N PRO A 196 -20.37 9.73 -6.72
CA PRO A 196 -19.63 10.49 -5.72
C PRO A 196 -18.53 9.64 -5.06
N THR A 197 -17.35 10.23 -4.88
CA THR A 197 -16.28 9.65 -4.06
C THR A 197 -16.63 9.84 -2.59
N LEU A 198 -16.44 8.80 -1.77
CA LEU A 198 -16.68 8.86 -0.33
C LEU A 198 -15.43 9.29 0.42
N MET A 199 -15.60 10.03 1.51
CA MET A 199 -14.51 10.37 2.43
C MET A 199 -13.87 9.08 2.97
N PHE A 200 -12.53 9.03 3.03
CA PHE A 200 -11.76 7.84 3.40
C PHE A 200 -12.20 6.59 2.62
N ASN A 201 -12.68 6.76 1.38
CA ASN A 201 -13.23 5.70 0.54
C ASN A 201 -14.41 4.91 1.16
N GLY A 202 -15.08 5.49 2.16
CA GLY A 202 -16.18 4.88 2.91
C GLY A 202 -15.77 4.13 4.18
N TYR A 203 -14.54 4.30 4.66
CA TYR A 203 -14.03 3.66 5.87
C TYR A 203 -13.94 4.64 7.05
N ASP A 204 -15.08 5.13 7.54
CA ASP A 204 -15.12 6.17 8.59
C ASP A 204 -14.38 5.79 9.90
N GLN A 205 -14.22 4.49 10.14
CA GLN A 205 -13.44 3.93 11.24
C GLN A 205 -11.97 4.40 11.30
N VAL A 206 -11.41 4.94 10.21
CA VAL A 206 -10.03 5.45 10.18
C VAL A 206 -9.93 6.94 10.55
N ALA A 207 -11.05 7.65 10.68
CA ALA A 207 -11.06 9.09 10.85
C ALA A 207 -10.27 9.55 12.09
N SER A 208 -10.34 8.78 13.17
CA SER A 208 -9.65 9.07 14.44
C SER A 208 -8.12 9.09 14.31
N LEU A 209 -7.54 8.37 13.34
CA LEU A 209 -6.10 8.40 13.05
C LEU A 209 -5.62 9.78 12.59
N TYR A 210 -6.53 10.62 12.09
CA TYR A 210 -6.20 11.92 11.49
C TYR A 210 -6.82 13.10 12.24
N SER A 211 -7.37 12.88 13.43
CA SER A 211 -7.91 13.94 14.28
C SER A 211 -6.87 15.03 14.53
N GLY A 212 -7.25 16.29 14.28
CA GLY A 212 -6.37 17.44 14.44
C GLY A 212 -5.37 17.68 13.30
N MET A 213 -5.36 16.83 12.27
CA MET A 213 -4.54 17.06 11.08
C MET A 213 -5.25 17.91 10.03
N ASP A 214 -4.51 18.82 9.39
CA ASP A 214 -4.98 19.50 8.19
C ASP A 214 -4.86 18.56 6.99
N LEU A 215 -5.96 17.91 6.62
CA LEU A 215 -6.02 16.96 5.51
C LEU A 215 -5.86 17.60 4.11
N ARG A 216 -5.89 18.94 3.99
CA ARG A 216 -5.58 19.63 2.73
C ARG A 216 -4.08 19.80 2.56
N LYS A 217 -3.38 20.14 3.64
CA LYS A 217 -1.91 20.26 3.65
C LYS A 217 -1.21 18.90 3.65
N ASN A 218 -1.88 17.90 4.23
CA ASN A 218 -1.38 16.53 4.36
C ASN A 218 -2.09 15.58 3.37
N PHE A 219 -2.48 16.05 2.19
CA PHE A 219 -3.14 15.22 1.17
C PHE A 219 -2.17 14.27 0.48
#